data_AF-A0A1M4WE01-F1
#
_entry.id   AF-A0A1M4WE01-F1
#
_cell.length_a   1.000
_cell.length_b   1.000
_cell.length_c   1.000
_cell.angle_alpha   90.00
_cell.angle_beta   90.00
_cell.angle_gamma   90.00
#
_symmetry.space_group_name_H-M   'P 1'
#
loop_
_entity.id
_entity.type
_entity.pdbx_description
1 polymer ?
#
loop_
_entity_poly.entity_id
_entity_poly.type
_entity_poly.pdbx_seq_one_letter_code
_entity_poly.pdbx_strand_id
1 'polypeptide(L)'
;MNKKGLIIFSSLFLLAACDNGETTDPKEEPVPEETIVEGTEGENEVPEPEVEIPAHTYNSLVDETTFTEEPGLQAWEDYKAIIDDVDLGEISIINGEDPNFDELNGTTSEEIQDLVDSIGIREDVFQDEVEVSENEKLTFYRYPPAEDSEHTETAQFLAELTFYYADDNLMFSSITPGFYSVEMTDLPSANDLMTLMTVSEIEDLNPKVYTIAEMQINDEKIQQVMTPAMDVNEEGSEELMAFYFFTKDDEIIQYAYLPFEMVSQDFPTNSILLYYQLVPELENL
;
A
#
# COMPACT_ATOMS: atom_id res chain seq x y z
N MET A 1 21.55 2.27 13.69
CA MET A 1 21.60 1.06 12.83
C MET A 1 20.26 0.38 13.02
N ASN A 2 19.26 0.85 12.28
CA ASN A 2 17.94 0.23 12.26
C ASN A 2 18.07 -1.09 11.51
N LYS A 3 17.60 -2.19 12.11
CA LYS A 3 17.60 -3.49 11.47
C LYS A 3 16.33 -3.56 10.62
N LYS A 4 16.46 -3.46 9.29
CA LYS A 4 15.37 -3.80 8.36
C LYS A 4 15.19 -5.32 8.38
N GLY A 5 14.02 -5.81 8.77
CA GLY A 5 13.70 -7.24 8.84
C GLY A 5 13.41 -7.78 7.44
N LEU A 6 13.98 -8.91 7.04
CA LEU A 6 13.70 -9.49 5.72
C LEU A 6 12.46 -10.39 5.79
N ILE A 7 11.36 -10.03 5.10
CA ILE A 7 10.16 -10.88 4.99
C ILE A 7 10.30 -11.78 3.74
N ILE A 8 10.41 -13.10 3.96
CA ILE A 8 10.43 -14.13 2.89
C ILE A 8 9.20 -15.00 3.03
N PHE A 9 8.39 -15.09 1.97
CA PHE A 9 7.20 -15.94 1.97
C PHE A 9 7.56 -17.40 1.64
N SER A 10 7.36 -18.32 2.59
CA SER A 10 7.14 -19.73 2.28
C SER A 10 5.64 -20.00 2.35
N SER A 11 5.02 -20.25 1.20
CA SER A 11 3.61 -20.58 0.99
C SER A 11 2.88 -21.14 2.23
N LEU A 12 2.01 -20.34 2.86
CA LEU A 12 1.01 -20.83 3.81
C LEU A 12 -0.39 -20.38 3.36
N PHE A 13 -1.19 -21.37 2.96
CA PHE A 13 -2.65 -21.29 3.02
C PHE A 13 -3.06 -21.23 4.50
N LEU A 14 -3.75 -20.17 4.93
CA LEU A 14 -4.47 -20.22 6.20
C LEU A 14 -5.97 -20.44 5.94
N LEU A 15 -6.38 -21.68 6.20
CA LEU A 15 -7.76 -22.08 6.47
C LEU A 15 -8.03 -21.88 7.97
N ALA A 16 -9.16 -21.26 8.26
CA ALA A 16 -9.71 -21.05 9.60
C ALA A 16 -9.89 -22.36 10.40
N ALA A 17 -9.64 -22.30 11.72
CA ALA A 17 -10.30 -23.14 12.73
C ALA A 17 -10.07 -22.65 14.19
N CYS A 18 -11.08 -21.97 14.74
CA CYS A 18 -11.72 -22.07 16.06
C CYS A 18 -10.96 -22.45 17.37
N ASP A 19 -11.10 -21.54 18.35
CA ASP A 19 -11.79 -21.71 19.67
C ASP A 19 -11.12 -22.46 20.84
N ASN A 20 -10.76 -21.73 21.92
CA ASN A 20 -11.43 -21.75 23.24
C ASN A 20 -10.63 -21.06 24.37
N GLY A 21 -11.26 -20.10 25.03
CA GLY A 21 -11.54 -20.20 26.48
C GLY A 21 -10.52 -19.66 27.51
N GLU A 22 -10.96 -18.59 28.18
CA GLU A 22 -11.10 -18.43 29.64
C GLU A 22 -10.23 -17.36 30.37
N THR A 23 -10.99 -16.54 31.10
CA THR A 23 -10.71 -15.33 31.88
C THR A 23 -9.63 -15.39 32.97
N THR A 24 -9.03 -14.25 33.34
CA THR A 24 -9.11 -13.62 34.69
C THR A 24 -8.34 -12.28 34.80
N ASP A 25 -9.04 -11.23 35.24
CA ASP A 25 -8.53 -10.00 35.89
C ASP A 25 -8.34 -10.29 37.42
N PRO A 26 -7.79 -9.43 38.34
CA PRO A 26 -7.52 -7.98 38.25
C PRO A 26 -6.26 -7.45 39.00
N LYS A 27 -5.94 -6.13 38.85
CA LYS A 27 -5.90 -5.11 39.93
C LYS A 27 -5.05 -3.85 39.62
N GLU A 28 -5.71 -2.71 39.71
CA GLU A 28 -5.16 -1.35 39.91
C GLU A 28 -4.51 -1.16 41.29
N GLU A 29 -3.55 -0.22 41.38
CA GLU A 29 -3.46 0.87 42.38
C GLU A 29 -2.26 1.83 42.06
N PRO A 30 -2.17 3.07 42.63
CA PRO A 30 -2.04 4.31 41.83
C PRO A 30 -0.75 5.18 42.03
N VAL A 31 -0.51 6.07 41.04
CA VAL A 31 -0.03 7.50 41.00
C VAL A 31 0.99 8.01 42.06
N PRO A 32 1.99 8.85 41.71
CA PRO A 32 1.77 10.31 41.81
C PRO A 32 2.35 11.17 40.66
N GLU A 33 1.60 12.24 40.41
CA GLU A 33 1.94 13.44 39.64
C GLU A 33 3.21 14.13 40.19
N GLU A 34 4.09 14.60 39.30
CA GLU A 34 4.96 15.74 39.60
C GLU A 34 4.77 16.86 38.59
N THR A 35 4.40 18.00 39.16
CA THR A 35 4.21 19.31 38.56
C THR A 35 5.57 19.90 38.18
N ILE A 36 5.74 20.41 36.95
CA ILE A 36 6.86 21.30 36.62
C ILE A 36 6.30 22.63 36.09
N VAL A 37 6.88 23.68 36.66
CA VAL A 37 6.47 25.08 36.69
C VAL A 37 6.88 25.81 35.40
N GLU A 38 6.07 26.80 35.01
CA GLU A 38 6.33 27.81 33.98
C GLU A 38 7.77 28.36 33.99
N GLY A 39 8.37 28.40 32.79
CA GLY A 39 9.52 29.24 32.46
C GLY A 39 9.23 29.97 31.16
N THR A 40 8.90 31.26 31.25
CA THR A 40 8.70 32.18 30.13
C THR A 40 10.07 32.64 29.63
N GLU A 41 10.49 32.22 28.43
CA GLU A 41 11.47 32.95 27.62
C GLU A 41 11.03 32.90 26.16
N GLY A 42 10.77 34.07 25.58
CA GLY A 42 10.39 34.22 24.19
C GLY A 42 11.60 34.05 23.30
N GLU A 43 11.62 32.98 22.52
CA GLU A 43 12.46 32.85 21.35
C GLU A 43 11.60 33.19 20.11
N ASN A 44 12.10 34.13 19.31
CA ASN A 44 11.56 34.37 17.98
C ASN A 44 11.86 33.12 17.14
N GLU A 45 10.90 32.21 17.06
CA GLU A 45 10.91 31.14 16.07
C GLU A 45 10.83 31.80 14.69
N VAL A 46 11.95 31.73 13.97
CA VAL A 46 11.94 31.87 12.52
C VAL A 46 11.05 30.71 12.04
N PRO A 47 9.96 30.97 11.29
CA PRO A 47 9.14 29.87 10.80
C PRO A 47 10.05 28.96 10.00
N GLU A 48 10.18 27.70 10.45
CA GLU A 48 10.74 26.67 9.60
C GLU A 48 9.94 26.69 8.29
N PRO A 49 10.60 26.61 7.14
CA PRO A 49 9.86 26.48 5.89
C PRO A 49 8.99 25.23 6.05
N GLU A 50 7.67 25.41 5.96
CA GLU A 50 6.74 24.31 5.77
C GLU A 50 7.29 23.51 4.59
N VAL A 51 7.89 22.35 4.88
CA VAL A 51 8.21 21.38 3.85
C VAL A 51 6.83 20.94 3.38
N GLU A 52 6.43 21.39 2.19
CA GLU A 52 5.26 20.85 1.52
C GLU A 52 5.55 19.36 1.31
N ILE A 53 5.06 18.53 2.23
CA ILE A 53 5.02 17.09 2.03
C ILE A 53 4.05 16.91 0.85
N PRO A 54 4.51 16.37 -0.29
CA PRO A 54 3.61 16.13 -1.41
C PRO A 54 2.48 15.23 -0.90
N ALA A 55 1.23 15.60 -1.21
CA ALA A 55 0.03 14.87 -0.78
C ALA A 55 0.11 13.36 -1.09
N HIS A 56 0.85 13.00 -2.13
CA HIS A 56 1.22 11.62 -2.45
C HIS A 56 2.74 11.50 -2.60
N THR A 57 3.37 10.77 -1.67
CA THR A 57 4.81 10.47 -1.63
C THR A 57 5.38 9.97 -2.95
N TYR A 58 4.62 9.19 -3.73
CA TYR A 58 5.09 8.57 -4.97
C TYR A 58 4.70 9.32 -6.25
N ASN A 59 4.17 10.55 -6.15
CA ASN A 59 3.78 11.34 -7.34
C ASN A 59 4.87 11.45 -8.40
N SER A 60 6.11 11.64 -7.96
CA SER A 60 7.32 11.76 -8.79
C SER A 60 7.71 10.46 -9.50
N LEU A 61 7.24 9.31 -9.01
CA LEU A 61 7.49 7.99 -9.59
C LEU A 61 6.44 7.57 -10.61
N VAL A 62 5.34 8.32 -10.74
CA VAL A 62 4.28 8.04 -11.70
C VAL A 62 4.39 8.98 -12.89
N ASP A 63 4.52 8.40 -14.08
CA ASP A 63 4.52 9.12 -15.34
C ASP A 63 3.59 8.44 -16.37
N GLU A 64 3.57 8.98 -17.59
CA GLU A 64 2.77 8.45 -18.70
C GLU A 64 3.07 6.99 -19.07
N THR A 65 4.19 6.43 -18.61
CA THR A 65 4.65 5.07 -18.90
C THR A 65 4.31 4.06 -17.80
N THR A 66 4.02 4.50 -16.56
CA THR A 66 3.65 3.67 -15.41
C THR A 66 2.39 2.84 -15.67
N PHE A 67 1.41 3.42 -16.37
CA PHE A 67 0.13 2.77 -16.71
C PHE A 67 -0.14 2.68 -18.22
N THR A 68 0.94 2.68 -19.01
CA THR A 68 0.98 2.34 -20.44
C THR A 68 0.39 3.37 -21.41
N GLU A 69 -0.72 4.04 -21.09
CA GLU A 69 -1.38 5.02 -21.97
C GLU A 69 -2.18 6.10 -21.21
N GLU A 70 -2.78 7.04 -21.95
CA GLU A 70 -3.65 8.11 -21.42
C GLU A 70 -4.78 7.60 -20.50
N PRO A 71 -5.53 6.52 -20.80
CA PRO A 71 -6.52 5.99 -19.86
C PRO A 71 -5.92 5.48 -18.54
N GLY A 72 -4.69 4.94 -18.59
CA GLY A 72 -3.98 4.50 -17.40
C GLY A 72 -3.49 5.69 -16.54
N LEU A 73 -2.99 6.74 -17.18
CA LEU A 73 -2.66 7.99 -16.47
C LEU A 73 -3.92 8.65 -15.89
N GLN A 74 -5.06 8.58 -16.58
CA GLN A 74 -6.33 9.04 -16.03
C GLN A 74 -6.74 8.23 -14.80
N ALA A 75 -6.51 6.92 -14.77
CA ALA A 75 -6.74 6.11 -13.58
C ALA A 75 -5.91 6.58 -12.38
N TRP A 76 -4.67 7.03 -12.60
CA TRP A 76 -3.85 7.64 -11.55
C TRP A 76 -4.42 8.96 -11.04
N GLU A 77 -4.87 9.84 -11.93
CA GLU A 77 -5.50 11.10 -11.53
C GLU A 77 -6.81 10.85 -10.74
N ASP A 78 -7.62 9.90 -11.20
CA ASP A 78 -8.86 9.51 -10.51
C ASP A 78 -8.54 8.88 -9.15
N TYR A 79 -7.53 8.02 -9.05
CA TYR A 79 -7.07 7.43 -7.79
C TYR A 79 -6.72 8.52 -6.78
N LYS A 80 -5.84 9.46 -7.13
CA LYS A 80 -5.46 10.56 -6.23
C LYS A 80 -6.65 11.38 -5.78
N ALA A 81 -7.53 11.74 -6.72
CA ALA A 81 -8.72 12.53 -6.43
C ALA A 81 -9.67 11.81 -5.44
N ILE A 82 -9.73 10.48 -5.48
CA ILE A 82 -10.48 9.69 -4.50
C ILE A 82 -9.71 9.69 -3.18
N ILE A 83 -8.46 9.23 -3.16
CA ILE A 83 -7.80 8.93 -1.88
C ILE A 83 -7.46 10.20 -1.07
N ASP A 84 -7.39 11.37 -1.70
CA ASP A 84 -7.18 12.66 -1.02
C ASP A 84 -8.33 13.02 -0.05
N ASP A 85 -9.52 12.47 -0.25
CA ASP A 85 -10.74 12.78 0.50
C ASP A 85 -11.24 11.60 1.36
N VAL A 86 -10.43 10.56 1.56
CA VAL A 86 -10.83 9.34 2.31
C VAL A 86 -9.97 9.13 3.56
N ASP A 87 -10.60 8.59 4.58
CA ASP A 87 -9.95 8.10 5.78
C ASP A 87 -9.77 6.57 5.64
N LEU A 88 -8.53 6.10 5.74
CA LEU A 88 -8.24 4.67 5.84
C LEU A 88 -8.48 4.22 7.28
N GLY A 89 -9.27 3.15 7.44
CA GLY A 89 -9.52 2.51 8.73
C GLY A 89 -8.23 2.00 9.33
N GLU A 90 -8.07 2.22 10.63
CA GLU A 90 -6.85 1.89 11.34
C GLU A 90 -6.78 0.40 11.69
N ILE A 91 -5.64 -0.20 11.39
CA ILE A 91 -5.26 -1.49 11.98
C ILE A 91 -4.37 -1.21 13.18
N SER A 92 -4.93 -1.34 14.37
CA SER A 92 -4.18 -1.20 15.62
C SER A 92 -3.59 -2.53 16.05
N ILE A 93 -2.33 -2.49 16.48
CA ILE A 93 -1.66 -3.66 17.06
C ILE A 93 -1.78 -3.59 18.57
N ILE A 94 -2.62 -4.46 19.13
CA ILE A 94 -2.82 -4.51 20.57
C ILE A 94 -2.03 -5.69 21.14
N ASN A 95 -0.87 -5.38 21.72
CA ASN A 95 -0.08 -6.29 22.55
C ASN A 95 0.28 -7.65 21.89
N GLY A 96 0.60 -7.68 20.60
CA GLY A 96 1.01 -8.90 19.89
C GLY A 96 -0.08 -9.94 19.63
N GLU A 97 -1.36 -9.56 19.72
CA GLU A 97 -2.49 -10.35 19.22
C GLU A 97 -2.81 -9.98 17.74
N ASP A 98 -3.56 -10.84 17.04
CA ASP A 98 -3.99 -10.61 15.65
C ASP A 98 -4.57 -9.19 15.46
N PRO A 99 -4.42 -8.58 14.27
CA PRO A 99 -4.92 -7.23 14.00
C PRO A 99 -6.37 -7.08 14.46
N ASN A 100 -6.63 -6.07 15.29
CA ASN A 100 -7.94 -5.84 15.87
C ASN A 100 -8.82 -5.06 14.88
N PHE A 101 -9.92 -5.68 14.44
CA PHE A 101 -10.91 -5.10 13.53
C PHE A 101 -12.21 -4.65 14.25
N ASP A 102 -12.25 -4.66 15.59
CA ASP A 102 -13.48 -4.39 16.34
C ASP A 102 -13.85 -2.88 16.42
N GLU A 103 -12.93 -1.97 16.08
CA GLU A 103 -13.12 -0.51 16.12
C GLU A 103 -12.67 0.19 14.82
N LEU A 104 -12.99 -0.40 13.66
CA LEU A 104 -12.65 0.21 12.37
C LEU A 104 -13.36 1.55 12.15
N ASN A 105 -12.62 2.52 11.60
CA ASN A 105 -13.00 3.93 11.48
C ASN A 105 -12.72 4.54 10.09
N GLY A 106 -12.80 3.72 9.03
CA GLY A 106 -12.51 4.15 7.66
C GLY A 106 -13.73 4.69 6.91
N THR A 107 -13.49 5.37 5.79
CA THR A 107 -14.53 5.80 4.85
C THR A 107 -15.34 4.60 4.36
N THR A 108 -16.66 4.77 4.27
CA THR A 108 -17.56 3.68 3.89
C THR A 108 -17.54 3.40 2.40
N SER A 109 -17.97 2.21 1.97
CA SER A 109 -18.05 1.91 0.54
C SER A 109 -19.07 2.76 -0.21
N GLU A 110 -20.12 3.25 0.47
CA GLU A 110 -21.07 4.22 -0.10
C GLU A 110 -20.42 5.58 -0.36
N GLU A 111 -19.62 6.08 0.60
CA GLU A 111 -18.90 7.36 0.44
C GLU A 111 -17.83 7.30 -0.66
N ILE A 112 -17.12 6.17 -0.80
CA ILE A 112 -16.19 5.97 -1.93
C ILE A 112 -16.92 6.01 -3.26
N GLN A 113 -18.10 5.38 -3.35
CA GLN A 113 -18.90 5.42 -4.58
C GLN A 113 -19.36 6.84 -4.91
N ASP A 114 -19.76 7.64 -3.92
CA ASP A 114 -20.11 9.05 -4.11
C ASP A 114 -18.92 9.87 -4.63
N LEU A 115 -17.70 9.62 -4.14
CA LEU A 115 -16.48 10.26 -4.63
C LEU A 115 -16.19 9.87 -6.09
N VAL A 116 -16.27 8.59 -6.42
CA VAL A 116 -16.12 8.08 -7.80
C VAL A 116 -17.13 8.75 -8.74
N ASP A 117 -18.40 8.82 -8.33
CA ASP A 117 -19.46 9.45 -9.12
C ASP A 117 -19.23 10.96 -9.30
N SER A 118 -18.56 11.61 -8.34
CA SER A 118 -18.25 13.05 -8.37
C SER A 118 -17.15 13.41 -9.39
N ILE A 119 -16.21 12.49 -9.65
CA ILE A 119 -15.14 12.65 -10.65
C ILE A 119 -15.72 12.61 -12.08
N GLY A 120 -16.93 12.08 -12.22
CA GLY A 120 -17.73 12.08 -13.42
C GLY A 120 -18.13 10.68 -13.82
N ILE A 121 -19.33 10.52 -14.39
CA ILE A 121 -19.81 9.20 -14.82
C ILE A 121 -18.93 8.70 -15.98
N ARG A 122 -18.10 7.72 -15.68
CA ARG A 122 -17.27 6.98 -16.64
C ARG A 122 -17.99 5.71 -17.05
N GLU A 123 -18.80 5.80 -18.12
CA GLU A 123 -19.51 4.63 -18.68
C GLU A 123 -18.55 3.54 -19.23
N ASP A 124 -17.28 3.89 -19.43
CA ASP A 124 -16.22 3.03 -19.90
C ASP A 124 -15.49 2.27 -18.77
N VAL A 125 -15.58 2.72 -17.51
CA VAL A 125 -14.91 2.04 -16.39
C VAL A 125 -15.77 0.88 -15.90
N PHE A 126 -15.15 -0.30 -15.79
CA PHE A 126 -15.83 -1.49 -15.29
C PHE A 126 -15.68 -1.61 -13.78
N GLN A 127 -16.81 -1.66 -13.08
CA GLN A 127 -16.85 -1.95 -11.66
C GLN A 127 -17.09 -3.44 -11.42
N ASP A 128 -16.35 -4.02 -10.49
CA ASP A 128 -16.52 -5.40 -10.04
C ASP A 128 -16.38 -5.48 -8.52
N GLU A 129 -17.01 -6.47 -7.90
CA GLU A 129 -16.95 -6.69 -6.45
C GLU A 129 -16.73 -8.17 -6.15
N VAL A 130 -15.83 -8.44 -5.21
CA VAL A 130 -15.53 -9.79 -4.74
C VAL A 130 -15.68 -9.83 -3.22
N GLU A 131 -16.58 -10.70 -2.74
CA GLU A 131 -16.72 -11.03 -1.33
C GLU A 131 -15.54 -11.92 -0.90
N VAL A 132 -14.78 -11.46 0.09
CA VAL A 132 -13.65 -12.19 0.68
C VAL A 132 -14.13 -13.04 1.84
N SER A 133 -14.97 -12.46 2.70
CA SER A 133 -15.66 -13.13 3.81
C SER A 133 -16.98 -12.40 4.14
N GLU A 134 -17.71 -12.83 5.18
CA GLU A 134 -19.03 -12.25 5.54
C GLU A 134 -18.99 -10.72 5.74
N ASN A 135 -17.86 -10.19 6.20
CA ASN A 135 -17.68 -8.77 6.51
C ASN A 135 -16.60 -8.10 5.65
N GLU A 136 -16.00 -8.82 4.69
CA GLU A 136 -14.88 -8.32 3.92
C GLU A 136 -15.17 -8.37 2.41
N LYS A 137 -14.85 -7.28 1.71
CA LYS A 137 -15.01 -7.21 0.25
C LYS A 137 -13.90 -6.42 -0.42
N LEU A 138 -13.68 -6.73 -1.69
CA LEU A 138 -12.87 -5.94 -2.61
C LEU A 138 -13.79 -5.32 -3.67
N THR A 139 -13.60 -4.04 -3.95
CA THR A 139 -14.22 -3.35 -5.08
C THR A 139 -13.12 -2.94 -6.05
N PHE A 140 -13.33 -3.22 -7.34
CA PHE A 140 -12.39 -2.93 -8.42
C PHE A 140 -13.00 -1.93 -9.39
N TYR A 141 -12.21 -0.93 -9.80
CA TYR A 141 -12.55 -0.01 -10.89
C TYR A 141 -11.50 -0.17 -12.01
N ARG A 142 -11.90 -0.81 -13.10
CA ARG A 142 -11.01 -1.23 -14.20
C ARG A 142 -11.14 -0.28 -15.39
N TYR A 143 -10.03 0.31 -15.79
CA TYR A 143 -9.92 1.27 -16.88
C TYR A 143 -9.55 0.53 -18.16
N PRO A 144 -10.46 0.37 -19.14
CA PRO A 144 -10.14 -0.34 -20.36
C PRO A 144 -9.16 0.43 -21.25
N PRO A 145 -8.46 -0.28 -22.16
CA PRO A 145 -7.80 0.38 -23.27
C PRO A 145 -8.83 1.12 -24.15
N ALA A 146 -8.40 2.22 -24.77
CA ALA A 146 -9.20 2.89 -25.78
C ALA A 146 -9.49 1.94 -26.96
N GLU A 147 -10.61 2.13 -27.67
CA GLU A 147 -11.01 1.23 -28.78
C GLU A 147 -9.93 1.08 -29.88
N ASP A 148 -9.06 2.08 -30.04
CA ASP A 148 -7.97 2.12 -31.01
C ASP A 148 -6.57 1.84 -30.42
N SER A 149 -6.48 1.50 -29.13
CA SER A 149 -5.23 1.13 -28.47
C SER A 149 -4.67 -0.19 -29.02
N GLU A 150 -3.34 -0.29 -29.10
CA GLU A 150 -2.64 -1.52 -29.47
C GLU A 150 -2.77 -2.63 -28.42
N HIS A 151 -3.22 -2.28 -27.20
CA HIS A 151 -3.37 -3.21 -26.08
C HIS A 151 -4.75 -3.89 -26.01
N THR A 152 -5.71 -3.48 -26.85
CA THR A 152 -7.09 -4.02 -26.90
C THR A 152 -7.19 -5.54 -27.04
N GLU A 153 -6.22 -6.16 -27.74
CA GLU A 153 -6.18 -7.61 -27.94
C GLU A 153 -5.39 -8.36 -26.83
N THR A 154 -4.68 -7.62 -25.98
CA THR A 154 -3.73 -8.19 -25.00
C THR A 154 -4.12 -7.95 -23.54
N ALA A 155 -4.87 -6.88 -23.27
CA ALA A 155 -5.27 -6.47 -21.93
C ALA A 155 -6.77 -6.18 -21.89
N GLN A 156 -7.46 -6.72 -20.89
CA GLN A 156 -8.87 -6.39 -20.65
C GLN A 156 -9.02 -4.98 -20.04
N PHE A 157 -8.01 -4.53 -19.31
CA PHE A 157 -7.90 -3.21 -18.72
C PHE A 157 -6.42 -2.81 -18.60
N LEU A 158 -6.15 -1.50 -18.64
CA LEU A 158 -4.82 -0.91 -18.55
C LEU A 158 -4.43 -0.60 -17.11
N ALA A 159 -5.39 -0.21 -16.29
CA ALA A 159 -5.22 0.07 -14.88
C ALA A 159 -6.44 -0.40 -14.08
N GLU A 160 -6.23 -0.71 -12.81
CA GLU A 160 -7.26 -1.12 -11.87
C GLU A 160 -7.02 -0.40 -10.54
N LEU A 161 -8.05 0.30 -10.07
CA LEU A 161 -8.12 0.77 -8.70
C LEU A 161 -8.76 -0.32 -7.87
N THR A 162 -8.19 -0.61 -6.72
CA THR A 162 -8.73 -1.59 -5.79
C THR A 162 -8.94 -0.97 -4.42
N PHE A 163 -10.12 -1.19 -3.85
CA PHE A 163 -10.48 -0.79 -2.50
C PHE A 163 -10.91 -2.03 -1.72
N TYR A 164 -10.27 -2.27 -0.58
CA TYR A 164 -10.60 -3.36 0.33
C TYR A 164 -11.30 -2.80 1.55
N TYR A 165 -12.42 -3.44 1.91
CA TYR A 165 -13.26 -3.05 3.02
C TYR A 165 -13.37 -4.19 4.02
N ALA A 166 -13.35 -3.85 5.32
CA ALA A 166 -13.70 -4.74 6.41
C ALA A 166 -14.77 -4.04 7.28
N ASP A 167 -15.87 -4.74 7.57
CA ASP A 167 -17.05 -4.19 8.24
C ASP A 167 -17.53 -2.86 7.61
N ASP A 168 -17.48 -2.78 6.28
CA ASP A 168 -17.80 -1.60 5.44
C ASP A 168 -16.88 -0.39 5.61
N ASN A 169 -15.75 -0.52 6.31
CA ASN A 169 -14.74 0.52 6.42
C ASN A 169 -13.60 0.27 5.43
N LEU A 170 -13.17 1.31 4.70
CA LEU A 170 -12.05 1.22 3.77
C LEU A 170 -10.75 0.97 4.55
N MET A 171 -10.11 -0.18 4.33
CA MET A 171 -8.89 -0.57 5.04
C MET A 171 -7.64 -0.45 4.17
N PHE A 172 -7.80 -0.58 2.85
CA PHE A 172 -6.69 -0.55 1.90
C PHE A 172 -7.13 -0.02 0.56
N SER A 173 -6.24 0.74 -0.08
CA SER A 173 -6.42 1.21 -1.45
C SER A 173 -5.17 0.89 -2.28
N SER A 174 -5.35 0.64 -3.59
CA SER A 174 -4.22 0.55 -4.52
C SER A 174 -4.60 0.89 -5.95
N ILE A 175 -3.58 1.18 -6.74
CA ILE A 175 -3.63 1.29 -8.20
C ILE A 175 -2.55 0.41 -8.82
N THR A 176 -2.96 -0.46 -9.74
CA THR A 176 -2.11 -1.41 -10.46
C THR A 176 -2.36 -1.35 -11.97
N PRO A 177 -1.38 -1.68 -12.83
CA PRO A 177 -1.68 -2.01 -14.22
C PRO A 177 -2.62 -3.22 -14.29
N GLY A 178 -3.45 -3.27 -15.33
CA GLY A 178 -4.26 -4.45 -15.65
C GLY A 178 -3.50 -5.52 -16.42
N PHE A 179 -2.37 -5.16 -17.02
CA PHE A 179 -1.41 -6.08 -17.58
C PHE A 179 0.01 -5.58 -17.33
N TYR A 180 0.84 -6.43 -16.74
CA TYR A 180 2.24 -6.12 -16.49
C TYR A 180 3.09 -6.34 -17.74
N SER A 181 3.43 -5.25 -18.45
CA SER A 181 4.44 -5.28 -19.51
C SER A 181 5.80 -4.90 -18.92
N VAL A 182 6.61 -5.90 -18.57
CA VAL A 182 7.95 -5.72 -18.01
C VAL A 182 9.00 -5.74 -19.10
N GLU A 183 9.70 -4.62 -19.26
CA GLU A 183 10.92 -4.56 -20.06
C GLU A 183 12.08 -5.15 -19.25
N MET A 184 12.59 -6.31 -19.69
CA MET A 184 13.67 -7.01 -18.98
C MET A 184 15.04 -6.31 -19.14
N THR A 185 15.13 -5.29 -19.98
CA THR A 185 16.35 -4.48 -20.17
C THR A 185 16.46 -3.43 -19.08
N ASP A 186 17.66 -3.28 -18.53
CA ASP A 186 18.00 -2.22 -17.56
C ASP A 186 17.20 -2.26 -16.24
N LEU A 187 16.64 -3.42 -15.88
CA LEU A 187 16.03 -3.61 -14.57
C LEU A 187 17.08 -3.51 -13.44
N PRO A 188 16.76 -2.85 -12.31
CA PRO A 188 17.64 -2.81 -11.15
C PRO A 188 17.83 -4.22 -10.58
N SER A 189 18.99 -4.47 -9.97
CA SER A 189 19.18 -5.73 -9.23
C SER A 189 18.48 -5.67 -7.88
N ALA A 190 17.95 -6.80 -7.41
CA ALA A 190 17.34 -6.88 -6.08
C ALA A 190 18.32 -6.42 -4.98
N ASN A 191 19.62 -6.72 -5.12
CA ASN A 191 20.65 -6.27 -4.18
C ASN A 191 20.82 -4.75 -4.13
N ASP A 192 20.72 -4.07 -5.28
CA ASP A 192 20.80 -2.60 -5.31
C ASP A 192 19.59 -1.99 -4.59
N LEU A 193 18.39 -2.53 -4.86
CA LEU A 193 17.14 -2.09 -4.24
C LEU A 193 17.13 -2.29 -2.71
N MET A 194 17.71 -3.37 -2.19
CA MET A 194 17.81 -3.62 -0.73
C MET A 194 18.61 -2.55 0.03
N THR A 195 19.44 -1.76 -0.66
CA THR A 195 20.28 -0.75 -0.02
C THR A 195 19.60 0.61 0.12
N LEU A 196 18.48 0.83 -0.56
CA LEU A 196 17.77 2.10 -0.55
C LEU A 196 17.12 2.37 0.81
N MET A 197 17.11 3.63 1.19
CA MET A 197 16.60 4.12 2.47
C MET A 197 15.52 5.18 2.29
N THR A 198 15.42 5.82 1.13
CA THR A 198 14.46 6.89 0.86
C THR A 198 13.76 6.74 -0.49
N VAL A 199 12.61 7.38 -0.66
CA VAL A 199 11.87 7.41 -1.94
C VAL A 199 12.66 8.15 -3.01
N SER A 200 13.37 9.22 -2.64
CA SER A 200 14.28 9.92 -3.57
C SER A 200 15.37 9.01 -4.16
N GLU A 201 15.88 8.03 -3.39
CA GLU A 201 16.85 7.06 -3.91
C GLU A 201 16.21 6.05 -4.87
N ILE A 202 14.91 5.76 -4.72
CA ILE A 202 14.15 4.99 -5.71
C ILE A 202 14.05 5.81 -7.00
N GLU A 203 13.68 7.09 -6.92
CA GLU A 203 13.59 8.00 -8.08
C GLU A 203 14.91 8.11 -8.84
N ASP A 204 16.04 8.23 -8.14
CA ASP A 204 17.37 8.35 -8.73
C ASP A 204 17.78 7.13 -9.56
N LEU A 205 17.25 5.94 -9.24
CA LEU A 205 17.43 4.73 -10.06
C LEU A 205 16.56 4.75 -11.32
N ASN A 206 15.57 5.64 -11.39
CA ASN A 206 14.58 5.75 -12.44
C ASN A 206 13.94 4.38 -12.80
N PRO A 207 13.48 3.58 -11.81
CA PRO A 207 12.83 2.32 -12.09
C PRO A 207 11.42 2.57 -12.62
N LYS A 208 10.91 1.64 -13.41
CA LYS A 208 9.50 1.63 -13.75
C LYS A 208 8.69 1.13 -12.55
N VAL A 209 7.98 2.04 -11.89
CA VAL A 209 6.99 1.67 -10.89
C VAL A 209 5.76 1.10 -11.58
N TYR A 210 5.15 0.09 -10.99
CA TYR A 210 3.89 -0.47 -11.50
C TYR A 210 2.74 -0.26 -10.53
N THR A 211 3.01 -0.29 -9.24
CA THR A 211 1.92 -0.39 -8.29
C THR A 211 2.16 0.45 -7.07
N ILE A 212 1.11 1.15 -6.65
CA ILE A 212 1.08 1.96 -5.44
C ILE A 212 -0.10 1.47 -4.61
N ALA A 213 0.11 1.33 -3.30
CA ALA A 213 -0.91 0.90 -2.36
C ALA A 213 -0.74 1.59 -1.01
N GLU A 214 -1.80 1.67 -0.22
CA GLU A 214 -1.82 2.41 1.05
C GLU A 214 -2.65 1.68 2.11
N MET A 215 -2.18 1.69 3.36
CA MET A 215 -2.87 1.15 4.53
C MET A 215 -2.52 1.96 5.77
N GLN A 216 -3.47 2.13 6.69
CA GLN A 216 -3.27 2.80 7.98
C GLN A 216 -2.93 1.77 9.06
N ILE A 217 -1.77 1.91 9.71
CA ILE A 217 -1.28 1.01 10.77
C ILE A 217 -0.83 1.86 11.96
N ASN A 218 -1.40 1.64 13.16
CA ASN A 218 -1.07 2.38 14.40
C ASN A 218 -1.03 3.91 14.22
N ASP A 219 -2.12 4.52 13.75
CA ASP A 219 -2.19 5.96 13.43
C ASP A 219 -1.22 6.45 12.33
N GLU A 220 -0.49 5.57 11.65
CA GLU A 220 0.44 5.94 10.57
C GLU A 220 -0.02 5.42 9.21
N LYS A 221 -0.07 6.33 8.22
CA LYS A 221 -0.29 5.95 6.83
C LYS A 221 0.98 5.35 6.27
N ILE A 222 0.96 4.04 6.02
CA ILE A 222 2.05 3.34 5.37
C ILE A 222 1.71 3.21 3.89
N GLN A 223 2.65 3.59 3.04
CA GLN A 223 2.50 3.48 1.59
C GLN A 223 3.46 2.42 1.06
N GLN A 224 3.05 1.75 -0.01
CA GLN A 224 3.79 0.68 -0.63
C GLN A 224 3.95 0.98 -2.11
N VAL A 225 5.16 0.82 -2.63
CA VAL A 225 5.43 0.87 -4.06
C VAL A 225 6.10 -0.42 -4.52
N MET A 226 5.70 -0.91 -5.70
CA MET A 226 6.30 -2.10 -6.31
C MET A 226 7.05 -1.75 -7.60
N THR A 227 8.31 -2.21 -7.66
CA THR A 227 9.15 -2.19 -8.86
C THR A 227 9.59 -3.62 -9.22
N PRO A 228 9.62 -3.99 -10.51
CA PRO A 228 10.30 -5.21 -10.93
C PRO A 228 11.79 -5.07 -10.65
N ALA A 229 12.40 -6.20 -10.30
CA ALA A 229 13.83 -6.31 -10.06
C ALA A 229 14.34 -7.63 -10.61
N MET A 230 15.58 -7.64 -11.06
CA MET A 230 16.26 -8.89 -11.40
C MET A 230 17.01 -9.42 -10.19
N ASP A 231 16.76 -10.68 -9.85
CA ASP A 231 17.54 -11.44 -8.89
C ASP A 231 18.26 -12.61 -9.59
N VAL A 232 19.28 -13.15 -8.92
CA VAL A 232 19.99 -14.34 -9.36
C VAL A 232 19.86 -15.41 -8.28
N ASN A 233 19.14 -16.48 -8.59
CA ASN A 233 18.89 -17.56 -7.64
C ASN A 233 20.18 -18.35 -7.30
N GLU A 234 20.09 -19.28 -6.34
CA GLU A 234 21.23 -20.11 -5.90
C GLU A 234 21.86 -20.96 -7.02
N GLU A 235 21.08 -21.26 -8.07
CA GLU A 235 21.53 -22.00 -9.25
C GLU A 235 22.19 -21.11 -10.31
N GLY A 236 22.24 -19.79 -10.08
CA GLY A 236 22.80 -18.79 -10.98
C GLY A 236 21.86 -18.40 -12.13
N SER A 237 20.56 -18.69 -12.01
CA SER A 237 19.55 -18.30 -13.00
C SER A 237 18.93 -16.96 -12.62
N GLU A 238 18.71 -16.13 -13.64
CA GLU A 238 18.00 -14.86 -13.53
C GLU A 238 16.51 -15.09 -13.25
N GLU A 239 15.98 -14.44 -12.21
CA GLU A 239 14.58 -14.49 -11.80
C GLU A 239 14.01 -13.07 -11.69
N LEU A 240 12.80 -12.87 -12.22
CA LEU A 240 12.10 -11.60 -12.11
C LEU A 240 11.33 -11.56 -10.78
N MET A 241 11.61 -10.55 -9.99
CA MET A 241 11.01 -10.33 -8.68
C MET A 241 10.13 -9.08 -8.71
N ALA A 242 9.01 -9.11 -8.01
CA ALA A 242 8.27 -7.93 -7.60
C ALA A 242 8.87 -7.45 -6.27
N PHE A 243 9.56 -6.31 -6.29
CA PHE A 243 10.22 -5.74 -5.13
C PHE A 243 9.38 -4.60 -4.55
N TYR A 244 9.01 -4.73 -3.28
CA TYR A 244 8.12 -3.83 -2.57
C TYR A 244 8.90 -2.99 -1.58
N PHE A 245 8.71 -1.69 -1.63
CA PHE A 245 9.13 -0.77 -0.58
C PHE A 245 7.91 -0.35 0.22
N PHE A 246 8.04 -0.39 1.54
CA PHE A 246 7.10 0.23 2.46
C PHE A 246 7.72 1.50 2.98
N THR A 247 6.95 2.58 2.94
CA THR A 247 7.41 3.90 3.32
C THR A 247 6.47 4.54 4.31
N LYS A 248 7.08 5.39 5.14
CA LYS A 248 6.42 6.42 5.91
C LYS A 248 6.98 7.74 5.42
N ASP A 249 6.14 8.54 4.78
CA ASP A 249 6.59 9.70 4.01
C ASP A 249 7.73 9.27 3.05
N ASP A 250 8.84 10.01 3.01
CA ASP A 250 10.02 9.70 2.18
C ASP A 250 10.89 8.54 2.72
N GLU A 251 10.70 8.08 3.96
CA GLU A 251 11.58 7.04 4.55
C GLU A 251 11.10 5.62 4.18
N ILE A 252 12.00 4.81 3.63
CA ILE A 252 11.79 3.37 3.45
C ILE A 252 12.01 2.67 4.79
N ILE A 253 10.91 2.30 5.44
CA ILE A 253 10.91 1.60 6.73
C ILE A 253 11.13 0.10 6.57
N GLN A 254 10.67 -0.48 5.46
CA GLN A 254 10.79 -1.91 5.20
C GLN A 254 10.79 -2.22 3.69
N TYR A 255 11.31 -3.39 3.33
CA TYR A 255 11.10 -3.95 2.00
C TYR A 255 10.69 -5.42 2.04
N ALA A 256 10.04 -5.88 0.99
CA ALA A 256 9.72 -7.28 0.76
C ALA A 256 9.89 -7.61 -0.73
N TYR A 257 9.96 -8.89 -1.08
CA TYR A 257 9.93 -9.30 -2.47
C TYR A 257 9.24 -10.65 -2.66
N LEU A 258 8.60 -10.80 -3.81
CA LEU A 258 7.91 -12.02 -4.23
C LEU A 258 8.26 -12.34 -5.69
N PRO A 259 8.15 -13.61 -6.13
CA PRO A 259 8.24 -13.94 -7.54
C PRO A 259 7.21 -13.14 -8.35
N PHE A 260 7.64 -12.47 -9.42
CA PHE A 260 6.78 -11.55 -10.17
C PHE A 260 5.56 -12.25 -10.78
N GLU A 261 5.71 -13.49 -11.24
CA GLU A 261 4.62 -14.29 -11.81
C GLU A 261 3.45 -14.48 -10.83
N MET A 262 3.73 -14.58 -9.53
CA MET A 262 2.71 -14.71 -8.49
C MET A 262 1.94 -13.41 -8.30
N VAL A 263 2.65 -12.28 -8.28
CA VAL A 263 2.08 -10.96 -8.04
C VAL A 263 1.27 -10.47 -9.24
N SER A 264 1.78 -10.71 -10.46
CA SER A 264 1.16 -10.22 -11.70
C SER A 264 -0.25 -10.75 -11.97
N GLN A 265 -0.70 -11.78 -11.24
CA GLN A 265 -2.03 -12.37 -11.37
C GLN A 265 -3.05 -11.77 -10.41
N ASP A 266 -2.61 -11.29 -9.24
CA ASP A 266 -3.46 -10.76 -8.17
C ASP A 266 -2.62 -9.90 -7.23
N PHE A 267 -2.25 -8.71 -7.69
CA PHE A 267 -1.46 -7.79 -6.88
C PHE A 267 -2.17 -7.39 -5.59
N PRO A 268 -3.45 -6.95 -5.61
CA PRO A 268 -4.08 -6.38 -4.42
C PRO A 268 -4.08 -7.35 -3.24
N THR A 269 -4.42 -8.61 -3.47
CA THR A 269 -4.39 -9.63 -2.42
C THR A 269 -2.98 -9.83 -1.87
N ASN A 270 -1.96 -9.92 -2.73
CA ASN A 270 -0.57 -10.05 -2.27
C ASN A 270 -0.11 -8.82 -1.48
N SER A 271 -0.49 -7.62 -1.89
CA SER A 271 -0.16 -6.37 -1.21
C SER A 271 -0.78 -6.30 0.19
N ILE A 272 -2.06 -6.62 0.33
CA ILE A 272 -2.76 -6.69 1.63
C ILE A 272 -2.06 -7.69 2.57
N LEU A 273 -1.73 -8.89 2.06
CA LEU A 273 -1.01 -9.90 2.86
C LEU A 273 0.36 -9.42 3.31
N LEU A 274 1.10 -8.72 2.45
CA LEU A 274 2.40 -8.14 2.80
C LEU A 274 2.27 -7.04 3.87
N TYR A 275 1.22 -6.22 3.81
CA TYR A 275 0.93 -5.26 4.88
C TYR A 275 0.63 -5.96 6.22
N TYR A 276 -0.20 -6.99 6.23
CA TYR A 276 -0.47 -7.76 7.46
C TYR A 276 0.77 -8.44 8.03
N GLN A 277 1.76 -8.75 7.19
CA GLN A 277 3.06 -9.25 7.66
C GLN A 277 3.99 -8.16 8.17
N LEU A 278 3.85 -6.93 7.67
CA LEU A 278 4.59 -5.77 8.18
C LEU A 278 4.17 -5.41 9.60
N VAL A 279 2.87 -5.55 9.91
CA VAL A 279 2.25 -5.19 11.19
C VAL A 279 3.11 -5.67 12.40
N PRO A 280 3.40 -6.99 12.59
CA PRO A 280 4.24 -7.44 13.71
C PRO A 280 5.70 -6.93 13.71
N GLU A 281 6.26 -6.60 12.54
CA GLU A 281 7.63 -6.08 12.46
C GLU A 281 7.71 -4.63 12.95
N LEU A 282 6.65 -3.84 12.77
CA LEU A 282 6.57 -2.46 13.26
C LEU A 282 6.52 -2.38 14.80
N GLU A 283 5.97 -3.39 15.48
CA GLU A 283 6.00 -3.44 16.96
C GLU A 283 7.43 -3.59 17.54
N ASN A 284 8.38 -4.06 16.73
CA ASN A 284 9.73 -4.40 17.17
C ASN A 284 10.79 -3.33 16.81
N LEU A 285 10.39 -2.23 16.17
CA LEU A 285 11.23 -1.07 15.83
C LEU A 285 11.28 -0.05 16.96
#